data_AF-A0A257DEU3-F1
#
_entry.id   AF-A0A257DEU3-F1
#
_cell.length_a   1.000
_cell.length_b   1.000
_cell.length_c   1.000
_cell.angle_alpha   90.00
_cell.angle_beta   90.00
_cell.angle_gamma   90.00
#
_symmetry.space_group_name_H-M   'P 1'
#
loop_
_entity.id
_entity.type
_entity.pdbx_description
1 polymer ?
#
loop_
_entity_poly.entity_id
_entity_poly.type
_entity_poly.pdbx_seq_one_letter_code
_entity_poly.pdbx_strand_id
1 'polypeptide(L)'
;MTADQILTEIREANLSYLMLAQSLIRSDREQALYRLGISEENAALLNLMTPAQMMKIASGNTLLCRFRMDDDMVWGLLTNHGKGAANDMTSRLHASILMAGRHQEAA
;
A
#
# COMPACT_ATOMS: atom_id res chain seq x y z
N MET A 1 21.66 8.48 8.47
CA MET A 1 20.48 9.34 8.72
C MET A 1 20.40 9.63 10.20
N THR A 2 20.14 10.87 10.60
CA THR A 2 19.87 11.23 12.00
C THR A 2 18.41 10.88 12.37
N ALA A 3 18.08 10.85 13.66
CA ALA A 3 16.71 10.61 14.10
C ALA A 3 15.72 11.64 13.52
N ASP A 4 16.08 12.92 13.49
CA ASP A 4 15.25 13.98 12.90
C ASP A 4 15.06 13.81 11.38
N GLN A 5 16.08 13.33 10.67
CA GLN A 5 15.97 13.00 9.25
C GLN A 5 14.99 11.84 9.04
N ILE A 6 15.08 10.78 9.85
CA ILE A 6 14.16 9.63 9.78
C ILE A 6 12.71 10.09 10.00
N LEU A 7 12.45 10.90 11.02
CA LEU A 7 11.10 11.41 11.30
C LEU A 7 10.56 12.30 10.17
N THR A 8 11.44 13.08 9.54
CA THR A 8 11.07 13.92 8.39
C THR A 8 10.67 13.06 7.20
N GLU A 9 11.45 12.02 6.88
CA GLU A 9 11.16 11.09 5.77
C GLU A 9 9.89 10.27 6.03
N ILE A 10 9.66 9.80 7.26
CA ILE A 10 8.42 9.12 7.64
C ILE A 10 7.21 10.02 7.37
N ARG A 11 7.29 11.30 7.75
CA ARG A 11 6.21 12.26 7.52
C ARG A 11 5.96 12.50 6.04
N GLU A 12 7.01 12.63 5.24
CA GLU A 12 6.88 12.82 3.78
C GLU A 12 6.28 11.58 3.09
N ALA A 13 6.70 10.38 3.49
CA ALA A 13 6.13 9.13 2.99
C ALA A 13 4.64 9.00 3.35
N ASN A 14 4.29 9.30 4.61
CA ASN A 14 2.90 9.26 5.07
C ASN A 14 2.01 10.25 4.32
N LEU A 15 2.48 11.49 4.13
CA LEU A 15 1.73 12.50 3.40
C LEU A 15 1.51 12.10 1.94
N SER A 16 2.58 11.64 1.28
CA SER A 16 2.53 11.18 -0.11
C SER A 16 1.54 10.01 -0.28
N TYR A 17 1.53 9.07 0.66
CA TYR A 17 0.59 7.96 0.68
C TYR A 17 -0.86 8.42 0.82
N LEU A 18 -1.16 9.31 1.79
CA LEU A 18 -2.51 9.83 2.00
C LEU A 18 -3.04 10.61 0.79
N MET A 19 -2.18 11.43 0.16
CA MET A 19 -2.53 12.18 -1.04
C MET A 19 -2.83 11.26 -2.23
N LEU A 20 -2.01 10.23 -2.44
CA LEU A 20 -2.23 9.24 -3.48
C LEU A 20 -3.53 8.45 -3.23
N ALA A 21 -3.75 8.00 -2.00
CA ALA A 21 -4.95 7.26 -1.62
C ALA A 21 -6.23 8.08 -1.90
N GLN A 22 -6.26 9.34 -1.46
CA GLN A 22 -7.42 10.21 -1.72
C GLN A 22 -7.61 10.47 -3.22
N SER A 23 -6.54 10.66 -3.99
CA SER A 23 -6.61 10.83 -5.44
C SER A 23 -7.21 9.61 -6.15
N LEU A 24 -6.75 8.40 -5.79
CA LEU A 24 -7.29 7.15 -6.33
C LEU A 24 -8.78 7.00 -6.00
N ILE A 25 -9.18 7.24 -4.73
CA ILE A 25 -10.59 7.12 -4.30
C ILE A 25 -11.51 8.07 -5.07
N ARG A 26 -11.03 9.30 -5.35
CA ARG A 26 -11.79 10.29 -6.13
C ARG A 26 -11.88 9.95 -7.60
N SER A 27 -10.86 9.28 -8.14
CA SER A 27 -10.83 8.89 -9.55
C SER A 27 -11.71 7.67 -9.83
N ASP A 28 -11.58 6.62 -9.02
CA ASP A 28 -12.34 5.37 -9.14
C ASP A 28 -12.32 4.66 -7.79
N ARG A 29 -13.45 4.73 -7.07
CA ARG A 29 -13.55 4.21 -5.71
C ARG A 29 -13.41 2.69 -5.66
N GLU A 30 -14.04 1.96 -6.58
CA GLU A 30 -14.02 0.49 -6.58
C GLU A 30 -12.60 -0.02 -6.84
N GLN A 31 -11.93 0.56 -7.83
CA GLN A 31 -10.55 0.22 -8.12
C GLN A 31 -9.61 0.64 -6.98
N ALA A 32 -9.87 1.78 -6.33
CA ALA A 32 -9.08 2.24 -5.20
C ALA A 32 -9.18 1.30 -4.01
N LEU A 33 -10.34 0.74 -3.69
CA LEU A 33 -10.50 -0.23 -2.59
C LEU A 33 -9.59 -1.45 -2.80
N TYR A 34 -9.60 -2.01 -4.01
CA TYR A 34 -8.71 -3.13 -4.36
C TYR A 34 -7.23 -2.72 -4.33
N ARG A 35 -6.87 -1.59 -4.95
CA ARG A 35 -5.48 -1.12 -5.00
C ARG A 35 -4.94 -0.72 -3.65
N LEU A 36 -5.75 -0.14 -2.76
CA LEU A 36 -5.38 0.32 -1.43
C LEU A 36 -5.55 -0.77 -0.36
N GLY A 37 -6.33 -1.82 -0.63
CA GLY A 37 -6.55 -2.92 0.31
C GLY A 37 -7.18 -2.42 1.60
N ILE A 38 -8.17 -1.53 1.50
CA ILE A 38 -8.85 -0.90 2.63
C ILE A 38 -10.37 -1.11 2.52
N SER A 39 -11.06 -1.03 3.66
CA SER A 39 -12.52 -1.10 3.71
C SER A 39 -13.19 0.12 3.07
N GLU A 40 -14.47 -0.02 2.72
CA GLU A 40 -15.29 1.08 2.22
C GLU A 40 -15.37 2.25 3.21
N GLU A 41 -15.48 1.95 4.50
CA GLU A 41 -15.51 2.95 5.57
C GLU A 41 -14.22 3.76 5.61
N ASN A 42 -13.06 3.10 5.55
CA ASN A 42 -11.77 3.77 5.52
C ASN A 42 -11.62 4.65 4.27
N ALA A 43 -12.07 4.17 3.11
CA ALA A 43 -12.05 4.95 1.88
C ALA A 43 -12.96 6.19 1.98
N ALA A 44 -14.14 6.07 2.60
CA ALA A 44 -15.03 7.20 2.82
C ALA A 44 -14.40 8.27 3.72
N LEU A 45 -13.75 7.86 4.81
CA LEU A 45 -13.03 8.77 5.71
C LEU A 45 -11.85 9.46 5.01
N LEU A 46 -11.05 8.71 4.25
CA LEU A 46 -9.94 9.26 3.47
C LEU A 46 -10.42 10.26 2.41
N ASN A 47 -11.57 10.04 1.78
CA ASN A 47 -12.12 10.95 0.77
C ASN A 47 -12.52 12.33 1.34
N LEU A 48 -13.06 12.34 2.57
CA LEU A 48 -13.50 13.54 3.27
C LEU A 48 -12.38 14.30 3.99
N MET A 49 -11.20 13.69 4.10
CA MET A 49 -10.08 14.26 4.84
C MET A 49 -9.58 15.56 4.23
N THR A 50 -9.47 16.60 5.06
CA THR A 50 -8.91 17.89 4.66
C THR A 50 -7.38 17.84 4.61
N PRO A 51 -6.72 18.74 3.85
CA PRO A 51 -5.26 18.83 3.83
C PRO A 51 -4.64 19.02 5.22
N ALA A 52 -5.30 19.80 6.10
CA ALA A 52 -4.82 20.01 7.47
C ALA A 52 -4.87 18.72 8.31
N GLN A 53 -5.92 17.91 8.13
CA GLN A 53 -6.03 16.60 8.79
C GLN A 53 -4.98 15.62 8.26
N MET A 54 -4.74 15.58 6.95
CA MET A 54 -3.67 14.76 6.37
C MET A 54 -2.30 15.12 6.93
N MET A 55 -1.97 16.42 7.00
CA MET A 55 -0.72 16.89 7.58
C MET A 55 -0.56 16.47 9.04
N LYS A 56 -1.64 16.57 9.83
CA LYS A 56 -1.65 16.16 11.23
C LYS A 56 -1.37 14.66 11.38
N ILE A 57 -2.03 13.81 10.59
CA ILE A 57 -1.83 12.36 10.62
C ILE A 57 -0.43 11.99 10.12
N ALA A 58 0.02 12.60 9.03
CA ALA A 58 1.34 12.35 8.46
C ALA A 58 2.48 12.68 9.42
N SER A 59 2.30 13.63 10.34
CA SER A 59 3.31 14.05 11.33
C SER A 59 3.59 13.01 12.43
N GLY A 60 2.92 11.86 12.43
CA GLY A 60 3.26 10.76 13.31
C GLY A 60 4.66 10.18 13.04
N ASN A 61 5.27 9.58 14.06
CA ASN A 61 6.59 8.94 13.98
C ASN A 61 6.56 7.50 13.46
N THR A 62 5.40 7.03 13.00
CA THR A 62 5.17 5.66 12.52
C THR A 62 4.68 5.72 11.08
N LEU A 63 5.15 4.79 10.24
CA LEU A 63 4.67 4.66 8.87
C LEU A 63 3.20 4.21 8.85
N LEU A 64 2.37 4.89 8.07
CA LEU A 64 0.96 4.54 7.87
C LEU A 64 0.80 3.36 6.92
N CYS A 65 1.68 3.26 5.93
CA CYS A 65 1.69 2.16 4.98
C CYS A 65 2.72 1.10 5.39
N ARG A 66 2.32 -0.16 5.26
CA ARG A 66 3.20 -1.31 5.46
C ARG A 66 3.32 -2.08 4.16
N PHE A 67 4.40 -2.85 4.03
CA PHE A 67 4.49 -3.85 3.00
C PHE A 67 3.30 -4.79 3.09
N ARG A 68 2.62 -4.97 1.96
CA ARG A 68 1.57 -5.99 1.86
C ARG A 68 2.15 -7.39 1.72
N MET A 69 3.39 -7.47 1.24
CA MET A 69 4.08 -8.72 0.96
C MET A 69 4.88 -9.11 2.19
N ASP A 70 4.18 -9.77 3.09
CA ASP A 70 4.73 -10.20 4.38
C ASP A 70 5.24 -11.65 4.37
N ASP A 71 5.00 -12.36 3.27
CA ASP A 71 5.33 -13.77 3.11
C ASP A 71 6.53 -13.90 2.17
N ASP A 72 7.61 -14.50 2.68
CA ASP A 72 8.84 -14.81 1.93
C ASP A 72 8.55 -15.58 0.64
N MET A 73 7.44 -16.34 0.59
CA MET A 73 7.00 -17.03 -0.61
C MET A 73 6.61 -16.06 -1.73
N VAL A 74 5.93 -14.95 -1.41
CA VAL A 74 5.56 -13.93 -2.41
C VAL A 74 6.81 -13.23 -2.94
N TRP A 75 7.77 -12.95 -2.05
CA TRP A 75 9.07 -12.41 -2.44
C TRP A 75 9.83 -13.36 -3.37
N GLY A 76 9.85 -14.65 -3.07
CA GLY A 76 10.44 -15.68 -3.93
C GLY A 76 9.79 -15.74 -5.32
N LEU A 77 8.46 -15.60 -5.39
CA LEU A 77 7.72 -15.59 -6.65
C LEU A 77 7.96 -14.33 -7.49
N LEU A 78 8.10 -13.16 -6.86
CA LEU A 78 8.36 -11.89 -7.56
C LEU A 78 9.81 -11.70 -7.99
N THR A 79 10.77 -12.26 -7.25
CA THR A 79 12.20 -12.07 -7.51
C THR A 79 12.81 -13.19 -8.36
N ASN A 80 12.07 -14.29 -8.59
CA ASN A 80 12.39 -15.43 -9.46
C ASN A 80 13.89 -15.81 -9.50
N HIS A 81 14.48 -16.09 -8.34
CA HIS A 81 15.94 -16.27 -8.21
C HIS A 81 16.49 -17.63 -8.71
N GLY A 82 15.80 -18.38 -9.59
CA GLY A 82 16.33 -19.72 -9.92
C GLY A 82 15.80 -20.51 -11.11
N LYS A 83 14.72 -20.12 -11.82
CA LYS A 83 14.25 -20.91 -12.99
C LYS A 83 13.85 -19.98 -14.13
N GLY A 84 14.39 -20.27 -15.33
CA GLY A 84 14.49 -19.37 -16.47
C GLY A 84 13.24 -18.57 -16.85
N ALA A 85 13.49 -17.45 -17.54
CA ALA A 85 12.56 -16.38 -17.92
C ALA A 85 11.26 -16.79 -18.64
N ALA A 86 11.05 -18.07 -18.96
CA ALA A 86 9.86 -18.57 -19.64
C ALA A 86 8.59 -18.54 -18.77
N ASN A 87 8.70 -18.51 -17.44
CA ASN A 87 7.55 -18.56 -16.51
C ASN A 87 7.33 -17.27 -15.69
N ASP A 88 8.05 -16.17 -15.95
CA ASP A 88 7.99 -14.94 -15.15
C ASP A 88 6.57 -14.33 -15.10
N MET A 89 5.85 -14.32 -16.23
CA MET A 89 4.47 -13.84 -16.29
C MET A 89 3.52 -14.68 -15.43
N THR A 90 3.69 -16.01 -15.45
CA THR A 90 2.89 -16.94 -14.65
C THR A 90 3.19 -16.80 -13.15
N SER A 91 4.46 -16.65 -12.77
CA SER A 91 4.86 -16.42 -11.37
C SER A 91 4.29 -15.10 -10.81
N ARG A 92 4.34 -14.02 -11.58
CA ARG A 92 3.72 -12.73 -11.21
C ARG A 92 2.20 -12.81 -11.08
N LEU A 93 1.55 -13.61 -11.94
CA LEU A 93 0.11 -13.88 -11.84
C LEU A 93 -0.21 -14.67 -10.56
N HIS A 94 0.58 -15.69 -10.21
CA HIS A 94 0.40 -16.41 -8.94
C HIS A 94 0.59 -15.51 -7.73
N ALA A 95 1.59 -14.62 -7.76
CA ALA A 95 1.78 -13.62 -6.72
C ALA A 95 0.57 -12.68 -6.63
N SER A 96 0.06 -12.14 -7.74
CA SER A 96 -1.10 -11.24 -7.71
C SER A 96 -2.38 -11.93 -7.22
N ILE A 97 -2.62 -13.19 -7.58
CA ILE A 97 -3.75 -13.99 -7.08
C ILE A 97 -3.62 -14.23 -5.57
N LEU A 98 -2.44 -14.65 -5.09
CA LEU A 98 -2.21 -14.89 -3.66
C LEU A 98 -2.39 -13.61 -2.84
N MET A 99 -1.91 -12.48 -3.36
CA MET A 99 -2.11 -11.17 -2.75
C MET A 99 -3.59 -10.76 -2.74
N ALA A 100 -4.35 -11.07 -3.80
CA ALA A 100 -5.78 -10.82 -3.88
C ALA A 100 -6.60 -11.66 -2.88
N GLY A 101 -6.26 -12.95 -2.69
CA GLY A 101 -6.96 -13.83 -1.76
C GLY A 101 -6.84 -13.40 -0.29
N ARG A 102 -5.66 -12.91 0.10
CA ARG A 102 -5.42 -12.42 1.47
C ARG A 102 -6.13 -11.10 1.78
N HIS A 103 -6.59 -10.36 0.76
CA HIS A 103 -7.42 -9.17 0.96
C HIS A 103 -8.83 -9.49 1.51
N GLN A 104 -9.33 -10.73 1.35
CA GLN A 104 -10.62 -11.14 1.91
C GLN A 104 -10.54 -11.53 3.40
N GLU A 105 -9.36 -11.84 3.93
CA GLU A 105 -9.19 -12.31 5.32
C GLU A 105 -8.97 -11.16 6.32
N ALA A 106 -8.64 -9.96 5.85
CA ALA A 106 -8.35 -8.77 6.67
C ALA A 106 -9.51 -7.75 6.72
N ALA A 107 -10.68 -8.11 6.18
CA ALA A 107 -11.90 -7.30 6.16
C ALA A 107 -12.87 -7.72 7.27
#